data_AF-A0A2P8QI92-F1
#
_entry.id   AF-A0A2P8QI92-F1
#
_cell.length_a   1.000
_cell.length_b   1.000
_cell.length_c   1.000
_cell.angle_alpha   90.00
_cell.angle_beta   90.00
_cell.angle_gamma   90.00
#
_symmetry.space_group_name_H-M   'P 1'
#
loop_
_entity.id
_entity.type
_entity.pdbx_description
1 polymer ?
#
loop_
_entity_poly.entity_id
_entity_poly.type
_entity_poly.pdbx_seq_one_letter_code
_entity_poly.pdbx_strand_id
1 'polypeptide(L)'
;MGRSLLFQDLKRAIKIGIYAKKNHLSISQGIEQIAQMQASAAQSTVRERETQLTGTALGNVAMQLERSYVSPQGERDVKIGIVGAGLAGLACGYELKQQGISATIYEASDRVGGRCYSLGKTFPGAAKFPHQVIERGGELIDSQNKTILRWARQFQLTLEDVSQQPGEFACYFNGKHYTESAILEEYQAFIAEIRRDLQEISAMPTVDCFTSADARFDKINLLEYLEKRQVGDTIKAAMNAAYMAEYGLELEEQSCLNFLLVVRDIETSQASPFQIFSDERYHIVEGNEQIVRGLSQELQGQIELGMRLVRVRKNSTNRIEVTFDNGDRTIDVAYDAVVLAIPFALLRQVELDANLELPDWKQEAINQLDQATHAKMMLGFNGRPWADRGSSGASYSNLSHHQTTWETNPTGASGDRAILVDFSSGRRGATLDPNRVQTEAHLFLKDLEKVYPGAIAQATRDRAGDLLVHLENWTANPLAQGSYSCYKPGQFTTICGNEGKPVDNLFFAGEHTNSFYEWQGYMEGAALSGIKAASDILQHLKLTILRC
;
A
#
# COMPACT_ATOMS: atom_id res chain seq x y z
N MET A 1 -0.08 1.45 -2.77
CA MET A 1 -1.07 1.20 -3.83
C MET A 1 -0.78 2.09 -5.01
N GLY A 2 -1.20 1.66 -6.20
CA GLY A 2 -1.02 2.43 -7.43
C GLY A 2 -2.14 3.45 -7.56
N ARG A 3 -1.79 4.67 -7.96
CA ARG A 3 -2.66 5.82 -8.15
C ARG A 3 -3.88 5.45 -8.99
N SER A 4 -4.97 5.06 -8.35
CA SER A 4 -6.26 5.00 -9.01
C SER A 4 -7.12 6.16 -8.53
N LEU A 5 -6.78 7.37 -8.99
CA LEU A 5 -7.74 8.49 -9.02
C LEU A 5 -9.09 8.02 -9.54
N LEU A 6 -9.13 7.12 -10.52
CA LEU A 6 -10.39 6.53 -10.96
C LEU A 6 -11.10 5.77 -9.84
N PHE A 7 -10.40 4.96 -9.05
CA PHE A 7 -10.97 4.31 -7.87
C PHE A 7 -11.45 5.37 -6.85
N GLN A 8 -10.64 6.39 -6.55
CA GLN A 8 -11.04 7.48 -5.66
C GLN A 8 -12.25 8.28 -6.19
N ASP A 9 -12.35 8.50 -7.49
CA ASP A 9 -13.42 9.26 -8.13
C ASP A 9 -14.70 8.42 -8.26
N LEU A 10 -14.58 7.10 -8.46
CA LEU A 10 -15.71 6.18 -8.28
C LEU A 10 -16.20 6.26 -6.82
N LYS A 11 -15.31 6.22 -5.83
CA LYS A 11 -15.68 6.41 -4.42
C LYS A 11 -16.34 7.78 -4.18
N ARG A 12 -15.77 8.85 -4.75
CA ARG A 12 -16.28 10.22 -4.69
C ARG A 12 -17.66 10.33 -5.34
N ALA A 13 -17.90 9.67 -6.48
CA ALA A 13 -19.19 9.66 -7.16
C ALA A 13 -20.32 9.18 -6.26
N ILE A 14 -20.09 8.17 -5.42
CA ILE A 14 -21.10 7.73 -4.44
C ILE A 14 -21.47 8.88 -3.50
N LYS A 15 -20.47 9.58 -2.98
CA LYS A 15 -20.66 10.71 -2.04
C LYS A 15 -21.31 11.92 -2.70
N ILE A 16 -20.91 12.25 -3.93
CA ILE A 16 -21.55 13.28 -4.75
C ILE A 16 -23.02 12.90 -4.99
N GLY A 17 -23.30 11.64 -5.33
CA GLY A 17 -24.66 11.16 -5.55
C GLY A 17 -25.53 11.27 -4.30
N ILE A 18 -25.00 10.89 -3.13
CA ILE A 18 -25.68 11.07 -1.84
C ILE A 18 -25.95 12.55 -1.56
N TYR A 19 -24.94 13.41 -1.75
CA TYR A 19 -25.07 14.85 -1.55
C TYR A 19 -26.08 15.49 -2.50
N ALA A 20 -25.97 15.23 -3.80
CA ALA A 20 -26.86 15.75 -4.83
C ALA A 20 -28.30 15.32 -4.57
N LYS A 21 -28.52 14.04 -4.23
CA LYS A 21 -29.84 13.52 -3.85
C LYS A 21 -30.39 14.21 -2.60
N LYS A 22 -29.57 14.40 -1.56
CA LYS A 22 -29.97 15.08 -0.31
C LYS A 22 -30.34 16.55 -0.54
N ASN A 23 -29.73 17.21 -1.52
CA ASN A 23 -29.91 18.63 -1.81
C ASN A 23 -30.75 18.91 -3.08
N HIS A 24 -31.36 17.89 -3.68
CA HIS A 24 -32.16 18.00 -4.91
C HIS A 24 -31.42 18.63 -6.11
N LEU A 25 -30.16 18.25 -6.32
CA LEU A 25 -29.28 18.75 -7.40
C LEU A 25 -29.11 17.70 -8.51
N SER A 26 -28.78 18.14 -9.72
CA SER A 26 -28.17 17.26 -10.73
C SER A 26 -26.76 16.85 -10.30
N ILE A 27 -26.19 15.82 -10.94
CA ILE A 27 -24.81 15.38 -10.66
C ILE A 27 -23.78 16.43 -11.03
N SER A 28 -23.95 17.09 -12.18
CA SER A 28 -23.13 18.23 -12.58
C SER A 28 -23.18 19.37 -11.55
N GLN A 29 -24.38 19.72 -11.04
CA GLN A 29 -24.54 20.72 -9.98
C GLN A 29 -23.91 20.27 -8.65
N GLY A 30 -24.01 18.99 -8.31
CA GLY A 30 -23.37 18.42 -7.13
C GLY A 30 -21.84 18.48 -7.21
N ILE A 31 -21.27 18.15 -8.38
CA ILE A 31 -19.82 18.28 -8.66
C ILE A 31 -19.40 19.74 -8.50
N GLU A 32 -20.10 20.68 -9.13
CA GLU A 32 -19.79 22.11 -9.07
C GLU A 32 -19.84 22.67 -7.65
N GLN A 33 -20.90 22.36 -6.89
CA GLN A 33 -21.00 22.83 -5.50
C GLN A 33 -19.92 22.21 -4.61
N ILE A 34 -19.57 20.94 -4.83
CA ILE A 34 -18.48 20.29 -4.10
C ILE A 34 -17.14 20.93 -4.43
N ALA A 35 -16.86 21.21 -5.70
CA ALA A 35 -15.66 21.92 -6.14
C ALA A 35 -15.59 23.33 -5.53
N GLN A 36 -16.71 24.06 -5.48
CA GLN A 36 -16.81 25.38 -4.86
C GLN A 36 -16.58 25.33 -3.33
N MET A 37 -17.13 24.33 -2.64
CA MET A 37 -16.90 24.13 -1.20
C MET A 37 -15.43 23.80 -0.90
N GLN A 38 -14.80 22.96 -1.71
CA GLN A 38 -13.38 22.61 -1.59
C GLN A 38 -12.48 23.82 -1.84
N ALA A 39 -12.76 24.60 -2.89
CA ALA A 39 -12.06 25.85 -3.16
C ALA A 39 -12.22 26.88 -2.03
N SER A 40 -13.41 26.96 -1.43
CA SER A 40 -13.70 27.86 -0.31
C SER A 40 -13.00 27.44 0.99
N ALA A 41 -12.96 26.14 1.27
CA ALA A 41 -12.27 25.58 2.44
C ALA A 41 -10.74 25.69 2.36
N ALA A 42 -10.18 25.57 1.14
CA ALA A 42 -8.76 25.84 0.89
C ALA A 42 -8.41 27.33 1.09
N GLN A 43 -9.34 28.25 0.77
CA GLN A 43 -9.15 29.68 1.02
C GLN A 43 -9.32 30.07 2.50
N SER A 44 -10.16 29.37 3.27
CA SER A 44 -10.33 29.64 4.71
C SER A 44 -9.12 29.17 5.54
N THR A 45 -8.48 28.05 5.16
CA THR A 45 -7.26 27.56 5.83
C THR A 45 -6.04 28.46 5.59
N VAL A 46 -6.02 29.22 4.49
CA VAL A 46 -5.01 30.27 4.24
C VAL A 46 -5.28 31.51 5.10
N ARG A 47 -6.54 31.89 5.32
CA ARG A 47 -6.91 33.03 6.18
C ARG A 47 -6.74 32.78 7.68
N GLU A 48 -6.90 31.54 8.16
CA GLU A 48 -6.69 31.19 9.57
C GLU A 48 -5.20 31.10 9.96
N ARG A 49 -4.29 30.93 8.97
CA ARG A 49 -2.83 30.99 9.21
C ARG A 49 -2.28 32.41 9.41
N GLU A 50 -3.07 33.45 9.13
CA GLU A 50 -2.65 34.86 9.31
C GLU A 50 -3.16 35.50 10.62
N THR A 51 -4.00 34.81 11.41
CA THR A 51 -4.61 35.37 12.64
C THR A 51 -4.23 34.68 13.96
N GLN A 52 -3.18 33.84 13.99
CA GLN A 52 -2.61 33.31 15.24
C GLN A 52 -1.09 33.56 15.33
N LEU A 53 -0.71 34.83 15.38
CA LEU A 53 0.63 35.26 15.78
C LEU A 53 0.55 36.54 16.62
N THR A 54 0.00 36.46 17.84
CA THR A 54 0.27 37.42 18.93
C THR A 54 -0.29 36.86 20.24
N GLY A 55 0.54 36.68 21.28
CA GLY A 55 0.03 36.59 22.66
C GLY A 55 0.77 35.70 23.66
N THR A 56 2.03 36.04 23.96
CA THR A 56 2.71 36.00 25.28
C THR A 56 2.70 34.78 26.23
N ALA A 57 3.92 34.45 26.62
CA ALA A 57 4.42 33.61 27.72
C ALA A 57 3.87 33.92 29.13
N LEU A 58 3.83 32.90 29.99
CA LEU A 58 4.68 32.72 31.20
C LEU A 58 4.06 31.67 32.17
N GLY A 59 4.91 30.83 32.77
CA GLY A 59 4.53 30.08 33.98
C GLY A 59 5.29 28.76 34.19
N ASN A 60 6.55 28.84 34.63
CA ASN A 60 7.26 27.69 35.17
C ASN A 60 6.70 27.31 36.54
N VAL A 61 6.28 26.05 36.71
CA VAL A 61 6.21 25.40 38.03
C VAL A 61 6.85 24.03 37.91
N ALA A 62 8.05 23.90 38.46
CA ALA A 62 8.71 22.63 38.66
C ALA A 62 8.08 21.93 39.86
N MET A 63 7.49 20.75 39.64
CA MET A 63 7.14 19.81 40.71
C MET A 63 8.13 18.65 40.65
N GLN A 64 9.08 18.63 41.59
CA GLN A 64 9.88 17.44 41.88
C GLN A 64 8.97 16.42 42.55
N LEU A 65 8.75 15.29 41.89
CA LEU A 65 8.22 14.08 42.50
C LEU A 65 9.38 13.09 42.64
N GLU A 66 9.72 12.76 43.87
CA GLU A 66 10.67 11.69 44.19
C GLU A 66 10.11 10.36 43.64
N ARG A 67 10.76 9.82 42.61
CA ARG A 67 10.51 8.46 42.12
C ARG A 67 11.21 7.48 43.05
N SER A 68 10.42 6.79 43.87
CA SER A 68 10.89 5.61 44.61
C SER A 68 11.29 4.53 43.61
N TYR A 69 12.59 4.23 43.55
CA TYR A 69 13.13 3.08 42.85
C TYR A 69 12.70 1.80 43.56
N VAL A 70 11.83 1.02 42.93
CA VAL A 70 11.66 -0.40 43.26
C VAL A 70 12.48 -1.16 42.24
N SER A 71 13.55 -1.82 42.68
CA SER A 71 14.37 -2.68 41.82
C SER A 71 13.52 -3.77 41.18
N PRO A 72 13.62 -4.01 39.85
CA PRO A 72 12.95 -5.13 39.23
C PRO A 72 13.49 -6.44 39.79
N GLN A 73 12.59 -7.33 40.21
CA GLN A 73 12.94 -8.72 40.46
C GLN A 73 13.42 -9.34 39.13
N GLY A 74 14.72 -9.69 39.08
CA GLY A 74 15.37 -10.56 38.08
C GLY A 74 14.80 -10.53 36.67
N GLU A 75 15.24 -9.58 35.83
CA GLU A 75 14.96 -9.60 34.39
C GLU A 75 15.53 -10.88 33.76
N ARG A 76 14.64 -11.73 33.25
CA ARG A 76 15.02 -12.78 32.33
C ARG A 76 15.49 -12.11 31.04
N ASP A 77 16.72 -12.40 30.60
CA ASP A 77 17.24 -11.94 29.31
C ASP A 77 16.47 -12.65 28.19
N VAL A 78 15.41 -12.01 27.69
CA VAL A 78 14.51 -12.55 26.66
C VAL A 78 15.11 -12.31 25.29
N LYS A 79 15.30 -13.37 24.50
CA LYS A 79 15.76 -13.26 23.12
C LYS A 79 14.58 -13.23 22.16
N ILE A 80 14.47 -12.16 21.37
CA ILE A 80 13.48 -12.00 20.31
C ILE A 80 14.18 -11.97 18.95
N GLY A 81 13.68 -12.78 18.01
CA GLY A 81 14.13 -12.82 16.62
C GLY A 81 13.05 -12.25 15.69
N ILE A 82 13.44 -11.47 14.69
CA ILE A 82 12.54 -10.92 13.68
C ILE A 82 13.10 -11.31 12.31
N VAL A 83 12.29 -11.92 11.46
CA VAL A 83 12.68 -12.31 10.10
C VAL A 83 12.03 -11.37 9.10
N GLY A 84 12.86 -10.63 8.35
CA GLY A 84 12.49 -9.62 7.36
C GLY A 84 12.74 -8.19 7.88
N ALA A 85 13.64 -7.45 7.23
CA ALA A 85 13.92 -6.03 7.53
C ALA A 85 13.17 -5.07 6.58
N GLY A 86 11.95 -5.46 6.18
CA GLY A 86 10.97 -4.54 5.62
C GLY A 86 10.37 -3.62 6.71
N LEU A 87 9.47 -2.71 6.31
CA LEU A 87 8.83 -1.76 7.24
C LEU A 87 8.22 -2.43 8.48
N ALA A 88 7.58 -3.60 8.33
CA ALA A 88 6.97 -4.30 9.46
C ALA A 88 7.98 -4.83 10.49
N GLY A 89 9.05 -5.49 10.03
CA GLY A 89 10.08 -5.98 10.94
C GLY A 89 10.87 -4.85 11.60
N LEU A 90 11.18 -3.79 10.86
CA LEU A 90 11.82 -2.58 11.40
C LEU A 90 10.91 -1.87 12.41
N ALA A 91 9.61 -1.76 12.14
CA ALA A 91 8.65 -1.19 13.08
C ALA A 91 8.56 -2.00 14.37
N CYS A 92 8.55 -3.33 14.27
CA CYS A 92 8.53 -4.24 15.42
C CYS A 92 9.79 -4.09 16.27
N GLY A 93 10.98 -4.14 15.65
CA GLY A 93 12.25 -3.97 16.36
C GLY A 93 12.39 -2.59 16.98
N TYR A 94 11.94 -1.53 16.28
CA TYR A 94 11.93 -0.17 16.81
C TYR A 94 11.03 -0.08 18.04
N GLU A 95 9.79 -0.58 17.97
CA GLU A 95 8.86 -0.53 19.11
C GLU A 95 9.40 -1.33 20.31
N LEU A 96 9.97 -2.52 20.12
CA LEU A 96 10.60 -3.28 21.19
C LEU A 96 11.78 -2.51 21.83
N LYS A 97 12.63 -1.88 21.01
CA LYS A 97 13.74 -1.05 21.49
C LYS A 97 13.24 0.12 22.33
N GLN A 98 12.15 0.77 21.93
CA GLN A 98 11.53 1.84 22.71
C GLN A 98 11.03 1.38 24.09
N GLN A 99 10.76 0.09 24.26
CA GLN A 99 10.42 -0.54 25.55
C GLN A 99 11.63 -1.10 26.31
N GLY A 100 12.86 -0.84 25.83
CA GLY A 100 14.10 -1.31 26.45
C GLY A 100 14.50 -2.74 26.08
N ILE A 101 13.84 -3.37 25.10
CA ILE A 101 14.11 -4.75 24.69
C ILE A 101 14.79 -4.76 23.32
N SER A 102 15.98 -5.36 23.25
CA SER A 102 16.71 -5.51 21.99
C SER A 102 16.29 -6.80 21.27
N ALA A 103 15.97 -6.70 19.98
CA ALA A 103 15.69 -7.84 19.12
C ALA A 103 16.78 -8.00 18.05
N THR A 104 16.95 -9.20 17.50
CA THR A 104 17.79 -9.41 16.31
C THR A 104 16.91 -9.52 15.08
N ILE A 105 17.18 -8.70 14.06
CA ILE A 105 16.45 -8.66 12.79
C ILE A 105 17.31 -9.29 11.70
N TYR A 106 16.77 -10.28 11.00
CA TYR A 106 17.44 -10.97 9.90
C TYR A 106 16.81 -10.59 8.57
N GLU A 107 17.63 -10.30 7.57
CA GLU A 107 17.20 -9.94 6.23
C GLU A 107 17.93 -10.77 5.19
N ALA A 108 17.19 -11.33 4.22
CA ALA A 108 17.75 -12.17 3.18
C ALA A 108 18.59 -11.37 2.15
N SER A 109 18.21 -10.11 1.92
CA SER A 109 18.91 -9.19 1.02
C SER A 109 20.15 -8.57 1.68
N ASP A 110 20.97 -7.93 0.85
CA ASP A 110 22.05 -7.01 1.24
C ASP A 110 21.54 -5.59 1.59
N ARG A 111 20.22 -5.38 1.61
CA ARG A 111 19.59 -4.10 2.00
C ARG A 111 18.34 -4.31 2.83
N VAL A 112 18.01 -3.30 3.63
CA VAL A 112 16.72 -3.17 4.31
C VAL A 112 15.64 -2.57 3.39
N GLY A 113 14.39 -2.61 3.85
CA GLY A 113 13.26 -1.87 3.27
C GLY A 113 12.25 -2.72 2.52
N GLY A 114 12.63 -3.91 2.06
CA GLY A 114 11.73 -4.79 1.31
C GLY A 114 11.09 -4.09 0.11
N ARG A 115 9.75 -4.00 0.12
CA ARG A 115 8.92 -3.32 -0.91
C ARG A 115 8.84 -1.80 -0.79
N CYS A 116 9.50 -1.17 0.18
CA CYS A 116 9.75 0.27 0.19
C CYS A 116 11.17 0.48 -0.35
N TYR A 117 11.28 0.91 -1.60
CA TYR A 117 12.55 0.96 -2.31
C TYR A 117 12.53 2.08 -3.35
N SER A 118 13.54 2.95 -3.31
CA SER A 118 13.60 4.15 -4.14
C SER A 118 14.74 4.05 -5.18
N LEU A 119 14.68 4.90 -6.21
CA LEU A 119 15.65 5.01 -7.30
C LEU A 119 15.88 6.48 -7.64
N GLY A 120 17.10 6.82 -8.09
CA GLY A 120 17.42 8.16 -8.56
C GLY A 120 17.99 9.06 -7.46
N LYS A 121 18.51 10.22 -7.86
CA LYS A 121 19.31 11.13 -7.02
C LYS A 121 20.43 10.40 -6.25
N THR A 122 20.22 10.10 -4.97
CA THR A 122 21.18 9.42 -4.08
C THR A 122 21.02 7.89 -4.05
N PHE A 123 19.94 7.35 -4.61
CA PHE A 123 19.69 5.92 -4.65
C PHE A 123 20.32 5.28 -5.89
N PRO A 124 21.06 4.16 -5.74
CA PRO A 124 21.69 3.47 -6.85
C PRO A 124 20.65 2.76 -7.73
N GLY A 125 20.96 2.59 -9.02
CA GLY A 125 20.22 1.68 -9.89
C GLY A 125 20.59 1.80 -11.37
N ALA A 126 19.95 0.96 -12.19
CA ALA A 126 20.28 0.77 -13.60
C ALA A 126 19.95 2.00 -14.46
N ALA A 127 18.83 2.68 -14.16
CA ALA A 127 18.47 3.95 -14.77
C ALA A 127 18.83 5.11 -13.84
N LYS A 128 19.43 6.17 -14.41
CA LYS A 128 19.77 7.40 -13.68
C LYS A 128 18.79 8.49 -14.06
N PHE A 129 17.84 8.75 -13.18
CA PHE A 129 16.94 9.90 -13.27
C PHE A 129 17.60 11.06 -12.51
N PRO A 130 18.23 12.01 -13.21
CA PRO A 130 19.01 13.05 -12.55
C PRO A 130 18.06 14.00 -11.80
N HIS A 131 18.40 14.34 -10.57
CA HIS A 131 17.66 15.28 -9.72
C HIS A 131 16.25 14.86 -9.28
N GLN A 132 15.74 13.70 -9.72
CA GLN A 132 14.45 13.15 -9.29
C GLN A 132 14.66 11.86 -8.50
N VAL A 133 13.79 11.67 -7.51
CA VAL A 133 13.62 10.41 -6.79
C VAL A 133 12.33 9.77 -7.27
N ILE A 134 12.39 8.46 -7.48
CA ILE A 134 11.29 7.62 -7.93
C ILE A 134 11.15 6.47 -6.96
N GLU A 135 9.92 6.09 -6.66
CA GLU A 135 9.62 4.91 -5.87
C GLU A 135 9.51 3.69 -6.78
N ARG A 136 10.37 2.68 -6.59
CA ARG A 136 10.25 1.37 -7.27
C ARG A 136 9.11 0.55 -6.65
N GLY A 137 8.87 0.77 -5.35
CA GLY A 137 7.84 0.11 -4.57
C GLY A 137 6.74 1.06 -4.10
N GLY A 138 6.42 1.01 -2.80
CA GLY A 138 5.39 1.86 -2.19
C GLY A 138 5.68 3.36 -2.31
N GLU A 139 4.76 4.10 -2.93
CA GLU A 139 4.94 5.54 -3.22
C GLU A 139 4.04 6.46 -2.41
N LEU A 140 2.75 6.15 -2.35
CA LEU A 140 1.75 7.10 -1.84
C LEU A 140 1.51 6.90 -0.34
N ILE A 141 1.28 8.02 0.35
CA ILE A 141 1.09 8.15 1.79
C ILE A 141 -0.17 8.99 2.02
N ASP A 142 -1.11 8.43 2.77
CA ASP A 142 -2.36 9.12 3.09
C ASP A 142 -2.23 10.11 4.24
N SER A 143 -3.12 11.11 4.27
CA SER A 143 -3.28 11.99 5.44
C SER A 143 -3.62 11.23 6.73
N GLN A 144 -4.16 10.02 6.60
CA GLN A 144 -4.52 9.14 7.72
C GLN A 144 -3.40 8.16 8.13
N ASN A 145 -2.30 8.06 7.37
CA ASN A 145 -1.15 7.21 7.67
C ASN A 145 -0.29 7.82 8.81
N LYS A 146 -0.85 7.85 10.02
CA LYS A 146 -0.28 8.55 11.18
C LYS A 146 1.11 8.04 11.54
N THR A 147 1.38 6.75 11.37
CA THR A 147 2.65 6.14 11.73
C THR A 147 3.74 6.56 10.77
N ILE A 148 3.49 6.43 9.47
CA ILE A 148 4.42 6.86 8.42
C ILE A 148 4.67 8.38 8.51
N LEU A 149 3.62 9.19 8.67
CA LEU A 149 3.74 10.66 8.82
C LEU A 149 4.44 11.08 10.13
N ARG A 150 4.36 10.27 11.20
CA ARG A 150 5.13 10.50 12.43
C ARG A 150 6.63 10.30 12.16
N TRP A 151 7.02 9.23 11.48
CA TRP A 151 8.43 8.99 11.15
C TRP A 151 8.98 9.98 10.13
N ALA A 152 8.19 10.37 9.13
CA ALA A 152 8.57 11.45 8.23
C ALA A 152 8.93 12.73 9.00
N ARG A 153 8.10 13.13 9.98
CA ARG A 153 8.41 14.26 10.88
C ARG A 153 9.62 14.02 11.76
N GLN A 154 9.74 12.84 12.37
CA GLN A 154 10.86 12.50 13.25
C GLN A 154 12.21 12.56 12.52
N PHE A 155 12.25 12.08 11.28
CA PHE A 155 13.45 12.07 10.44
C PHE A 155 13.58 13.32 9.55
N GLN A 156 12.74 14.35 9.79
CA GLN A 156 12.80 15.65 9.10
C GLN A 156 12.71 15.53 7.58
N LEU A 157 11.84 14.65 7.09
CA LEU A 157 11.60 14.40 5.67
C LEU A 157 10.54 15.34 5.10
N THR A 158 10.71 15.74 3.85
CA THR A 158 9.82 16.68 3.18
C THR A 158 8.68 15.93 2.50
N LEU A 159 7.44 16.29 2.85
CA LEU A 159 6.26 15.79 2.16
C LEU A 159 5.96 16.66 0.95
N GLU A 160 5.75 16.02 -0.20
CA GLU A 160 5.18 16.65 -1.38
C GLU A 160 3.71 16.24 -1.52
N ASP A 161 2.83 17.24 -1.63
CA ASP A 161 1.39 17.06 -1.82
C ASP A 161 1.08 16.88 -3.31
N VAL A 162 0.92 15.64 -3.75
CA VAL A 162 0.67 15.30 -5.16
C VAL A 162 -0.79 15.52 -5.58
N SER A 163 -1.69 15.79 -4.63
CA SER A 163 -3.11 16.11 -4.92
C SER A 163 -3.29 17.49 -5.52
N GLN A 164 -2.29 18.37 -5.42
CA GLN A 164 -2.33 19.73 -5.97
C GLN A 164 -1.83 19.84 -7.41
N GLN A 165 -1.53 18.72 -8.08
CA GLN A 165 -1.14 18.75 -9.48
C GLN A 165 -2.29 19.27 -10.35
N PRO A 166 -2.05 20.26 -11.22
CA PRO A 166 -3.08 20.74 -12.13
C PRO A 166 -3.38 19.71 -13.22
N GLY A 167 -4.65 19.65 -13.62
CA GLY A 167 -5.13 18.86 -14.76
C GLY A 167 -5.87 17.58 -14.37
N GLU A 168 -6.80 17.19 -15.23
CA GLU A 168 -7.65 16.01 -15.04
C GLU A 168 -6.90 14.71 -15.39
N PHE A 169 -7.42 13.57 -14.95
CA PHE A 169 -6.95 12.29 -15.47
C PHE A 169 -7.65 11.97 -16.79
N ALA A 170 -7.02 11.18 -17.65
CA ALA A 170 -7.63 10.70 -18.89
C ALA A 170 -8.22 9.30 -18.72
N CYS A 171 -9.46 9.08 -19.12
CA CYS A 171 -10.03 7.74 -19.30
C CYS A 171 -10.12 7.41 -20.78
N TYR A 172 -9.42 6.37 -21.21
CA TYR A 172 -9.43 5.88 -22.59
C TYR A 172 -9.91 4.44 -22.62
N PHE A 173 -11.18 4.24 -22.92
CA PHE A 173 -11.80 2.92 -22.95
C PHE A 173 -12.40 2.67 -24.33
N ASN A 174 -12.33 1.42 -24.80
CA ASN A 174 -13.01 1.00 -26.02
C ASN A 174 -12.69 1.90 -27.25
N GLY A 175 -11.46 2.39 -27.32
CA GLY A 175 -10.96 3.21 -28.44
C GLY A 175 -11.31 4.70 -28.40
N LYS A 176 -11.86 5.23 -27.30
CA LYS A 176 -12.21 6.65 -27.18
C LYS A 176 -11.99 7.21 -25.77
N HIS A 177 -11.86 8.53 -25.70
CA HIS A 177 -11.83 9.25 -24.43
C HIS A 177 -13.23 9.37 -23.81
N TYR A 178 -13.28 9.23 -22.49
CA TYR A 178 -14.45 9.48 -21.67
C TYR A 178 -14.16 10.60 -20.67
N THR A 179 -15.14 11.45 -20.42
CA THR A 179 -15.08 12.42 -19.33
C THR A 179 -15.31 11.70 -18.00
N GLU A 180 -14.76 12.25 -16.92
CA GLU A 180 -15.04 11.78 -15.56
C GLU A 180 -16.56 11.71 -15.33
N SER A 181 -17.28 12.77 -15.66
CA SER A 181 -18.75 12.86 -15.48
C SER A 181 -19.51 11.69 -16.10
N ALA A 182 -19.15 11.26 -17.31
CA ALA A 182 -19.84 10.16 -17.99
C ALA A 182 -19.66 8.83 -17.24
N ILE A 183 -18.46 8.57 -16.72
CA ILE A 183 -18.18 7.37 -15.92
C ILE A 183 -18.93 7.43 -14.59
N LEU A 184 -18.93 8.60 -13.93
CA LEU A 184 -19.59 8.76 -12.63
C LEU A 184 -21.11 8.60 -12.72
N GLU A 185 -21.74 9.06 -13.80
CA GLU A 185 -23.17 8.89 -14.05
C GLU A 185 -23.56 7.41 -14.18
N GLU A 186 -22.85 6.64 -15.01
CA GLU A 186 -23.07 5.19 -15.13
C GLU A 186 -22.81 4.47 -13.80
N TYR A 187 -21.77 4.87 -13.07
CA TYR A 187 -21.46 4.28 -11.77
C TYR A 187 -22.56 4.51 -10.75
N GLN A 188 -23.09 5.73 -10.63
CA GLN A 188 -24.16 6.01 -9.67
C GLN A 188 -25.45 5.25 -9.96
N ALA A 189 -25.79 5.06 -11.23
CA ALA A 189 -26.92 4.23 -11.62
C ALA A 189 -26.73 2.79 -11.13
N PHE A 190 -25.53 2.22 -11.35
CA PHE A 190 -25.18 0.89 -10.86
C PHE A 190 -25.21 0.79 -9.32
N ILE A 191 -24.66 1.78 -8.61
CA ILE A 191 -24.71 1.83 -7.14
C ILE A 191 -26.15 1.79 -6.62
N ALA A 192 -27.09 2.45 -7.31
CA ALA A 192 -28.49 2.41 -6.92
C ALA A 192 -29.11 1.00 -7.02
N GLU A 193 -28.65 0.17 -7.95
CA GLU A 193 -29.14 -1.20 -8.17
C GLU A 193 -28.63 -2.17 -7.10
N ILE A 194 -27.42 -1.95 -6.58
CA ILE A 194 -26.79 -2.87 -5.61
C ILE A 194 -27.08 -2.53 -4.14
N ARG A 195 -27.86 -1.47 -3.86
CA ARG A 195 -28.15 -1.04 -2.47
C ARG A 195 -28.72 -2.16 -1.60
N ARG A 196 -29.52 -3.06 -2.17
CA ARG A 196 -30.04 -4.22 -1.42
C ARG A 196 -28.91 -5.15 -0.99
N ASP A 197 -27.95 -5.42 -1.87
CA ASP A 197 -26.80 -6.27 -1.54
C ASP A 197 -25.97 -5.65 -0.41
N LEU A 198 -25.76 -4.33 -0.46
CA LEU A 198 -25.02 -3.57 0.57
C LEU A 198 -25.71 -3.61 1.94
N GLN A 199 -27.05 -3.71 1.97
CA GLN A 199 -27.84 -3.86 3.18
C GLN A 199 -27.81 -5.30 3.75
N GLU A 200 -27.56 -6.29 2.90
CA GLU A 200 -27.53 -7.70 3.30
C GLU A 200 -26.19 -8.14 3.89
N ILE A 201 -25.08 -7.62 3.37
CA ILE A 201 -23.74 -7.95 3.89
C ILE A 201 -23.53 -7.37 5.29
N SER A 202 -22.53 -7.85 6.02
CA SER A 202 -22.06 -7.25 7.27
C SER A 202 -20.96 -6.20 7.03
N ALA A 203 -20.65 -5.40 8.04
CA ALA A 203 -19.70 -4.28 7.89
C ALA A 203 -18.25 -4.75 7.80
N MET A 204 -17.91 -5.80 8.54
CA MET A 204 -16.55 -6.29 8.67
C MET A 204 -16.54 -7.83 8.73
N PRO A 205 -16.98 -8.53 7.66
CA PRO A 205 -16.92 -9.98 7.64
C PRO A 205 -15.48 -10.49 7.83
N THR A 206 -15.33 -11.46 8.71
CA THR A 206 -14.07 -12.19 8.95
C THR A 206 -14.39 -13.66 9.13
N VAL A 207 -13.38 -14.51 9.20
CA VAL A 207 -13.55 -15.93 9.54
C VAL A 207 -14.30 -16.15 10.86
N ASP A 208 -14.16 -15.26 11.85
CA ASP A 208 -14.77 -15.39 13.16
C ASP A 208 -16.21 -14.81 13.21
N CYS A 209 -16.56 -13.96 12.26
CA CYS A 209 -17.83 -13.23 12.26
C CYS A 209 -18.26 -12.87 10.84
N PHE A 210 -19.22 -13.62 10.30
CA PHE A 210 -19.83 -13.36 9.00
C PHE A 210 -21.28 -13.86 8.94
N THR A 211 -22.07 -13.29 8.04
CA THR A 211 -23.45 -13.70 7.77
C THR A 211 -23.53 -14.67 6.59
N SER A 212 -24.68 -15.32 6.40
CA SER A 212 -24.90 -16.14 5.21
C SER A 212 -24.85 -15.35 3.90
N ALA A 213 -25.18 -14.05 3.94
CA ALA A 213 -25.04 -13.16 2.79
C ALA A 213 -23.56 -12.92 2.48
N ASP A 214 -22.73 -12.64 3.49
CA ASP A 214 -21.28 -12.48 3.31
C ASP A 214 -20.68 -13.71 2.66
N ALA A 215 -20.93 -14.90 3.20
CA ALA A 215 -20.41 -16.15 2.63
C ALA A 215 -20.90 -16.44 1.20
N ARG A 216 -22.09 -15.97 0.84
CA ARG A 216 -22.62 -16.11 -0.52
C ARG A 216 -21.92 -15.17 -1.48
N PHE A 217 -21.78 -13.89 -1.12
CA PHE A 217 -21.10 -12.90 -1.95
C PHE A 217 -19.60 -13.16 -2.04
N ASP A 218 -18.98 -13.61 -0.96
CA ASP A 218 -17.57 -13.94 -0.93
C ASP A 218 -17.21 -15.02 -1.96
N LYS A 219 -18.10 -15.97 -2.25
CA LYS A 219 -17.88 -17.03 -3.24
C LYS A 219 -18.02 -16.57 -4.69
N ILE A 220 -18.42 -15.32 -4.94
CA ILE A 220 -18.64 -14.77 -6.27
C ILE A 220 -17.47 -13.86 -6.61
N ASN A 221 -16.88 -14.03 -7.78
CA ASN A 221 -15.85 -13.09 -8.25
C ASN A 221 -16.47 -11.77 -8.75
N LEU A 222 -15.68 -10.69 -8.79
CA LEU A 222 -16.18 -9.37 -9.16
C LEU A 222 -16.70 -9.33 -10.61
N LEU A 223 -16.06 -10.03 -11.55
CA LEU A 223 -16.53 -10.08 -12.94
C LEU A 223 -17.95 -10.67 -13.04
N GLU A 224 -18.17 -11.83 -12.44
CA GLU A 224 -19.46 -12.52 -12.40
C GLU A 224 -20.54 -11.66 -11.74
N TYR A 225 -20.16 -10.93 -10.67
CA TYR A 225 -21.07 -10.03 -9.96
C TYR A 225 -21.55 -8.88 -10.87
N LEU A 226 -20.66 -8.30 -11.68
CA LEU A 226 -20.97 -7.23 -12.64
C LEU A 226 -21.81 -7.76 -13.83
N GLU A 227 -21.44 -8.91 -14.39
CA GLU A 227 -22.14 -9.47 -15.56
C GLU A 227 -23.59 -9.87 -15.23
N LYS A 228 -23.83 -10.43 -14.04
CA LYS A 228 -25.19 -10.74 -13.57
C LYS A 228 -26.12 -9.52 -13.49
N ARG A 229 -25.55 -8.31 -13.37
CA ARG A 229 -26.28 -7.05 -13.30
C ARG A 229 -26.34 -6.32 -14.64
N GLN A 230 -25.78 -6.90 -15.70
CA GLN A 230 -25.76 -6.31 -17.05
C GLN A 230 -25.18 -4.89 -17.06
N VAL A 231 -24.13 -4.70 -16.25
CA VAL A 231 -23.39 -3.44 -16.12
C VAL A 231 -22.82 -3.02 -17.49
N GLY A 232 -22.96 -1.74 -17.85
CA GLY A 232 -22.53 -1.21 -19.15
C GLY A 232 -21.02 -1.34 -19.38
N ASP A 233 -20.62 -1.45 -20.66
CA ASP A 233 -19.22 -1.71 -21.04
C ASP A 233 -18.24 -0.62 -20.57
N THR A 234 -18.66 0.64 -20.56
CA THR A 234 -17.82 1.76 -20.11
C THR A 234 -17.51 1.62 -18.63
N ILE A 235 -18.54 1.51 -17.79
CA ILE A 235 -18.33 1.40 -16.35
C ILE A 235 -17.66 0.07 -15.97
N LYS A 236 -17.93 -1.03 -16.69
CA LYS A 236 -17.18 -2.30 -16.50
C LYS A 236 -15.69 -2.10 -16.78
N ALA A 237 -15.32 -1.39 -17.85
CA ALA A 237 -13.91 -1.09 -18.16
C ALA A 237 -13.28 -0.17 -17.10
N ALA A 238 -14.01 0.84 -16.62
CA ALA A 238 -13.55 1.73 -15.56
C ALA A 238 -13.35 0.99 -14.22
N MET A 239 -14.29 0.12 -13.85
CA MET A 239 -14.17 -0.75 -12.67
C MET A 239 -13.01 -1.73 -12.80
N ASN A 240 -12.80 -2.29 -13.99
CA ASN A 240 -11.66 -3.14 -14.27
C ASN A 240 -10.34 -2.39 -14.01
N ALA A 241 -10.14 -1.22 -14.62
CA ALA A 241 -8.94 -0.42 -14.41
C ALA A 241 -8.77 -0.04 -12.93
N ALA A 242 -9.84 0.35 -12.24
CA ALA A 242 -9.79 0.78 -10.85
C ALA A 242 -9.42 -0.35 -9.88
N TYR A 243 -10.10 -1.50 -9.96
CA TYR A 243 -9.89 -2.63 -9.05
C TYR A 243 -8.65 -3.45 -9.39
N MET A 244 -8.20 -3.46 -10.65
CA MET A 244 -6.89 -4.01 -10.99
C MET A 244 -5.76 -3.14 -10.44
N ALA A 245 -5.86 -1.82 -10.50
CA ALA A 245 -4.83 -0.94 -9.92
C ALA A 245 -4.80 -1.01 -8.38
N GLU A 246 -5.94 -1.18 -7.73
CA GLU A 246 -6.00 -1.30 -6.26
C GLU A 246 -5.48 -2.67 -5.77
N TYR A 247 -6.02 -3.76 -6.34
CA TYR A 247 -5.84 -5.12 -5.81
C TYR A 247 -4.96 -6.03 -6.67
N GLY A 248 -4.58 -5.59 -7.87
CA GLY A 248 -3.57 -6.24 -8.71
C GLY A 248 -3.86 -7.62 -9.25
N LEU A 249 -5.12 -8.06 -9.21
CA LEU A 249 -5.60 -9.30 -9.84
C LEU A 249 -6.69 -8.99 -10.86
N GLU A 250 -7.01 -9.94 -11.74
CA GLU A 250 -8.13 -9.77 -12.68
C GLU A 250 -9.49 -9.80 -11.96
N LEU A 251 -10.54 -9.21 -12.54
CA LEU A 251 -11.86 -9.18 -11.90
C LEU A 251 -12.44 -10.59 -11.67
N GLU A 252 -12.10 -11.57 -12.51
CA GLU A 252 -12.48 -12.97 -12.36
C GLU A 252 -11.76 -13.69 -11.21
N GLU A 253 -10.70 -13.10 -10.66
CA GLU A 253 -9.89 -13.69 -9.58
C GLU A 253 -10.18 -13.08 -8.21
N GLN A 254 -10.78 -11.90 -8.15
CA GLN A 254 -11.04 -11.17 -6.91
C GLN A 254 -12.43 -11.47 -6.35
N SER A 255 -12.57 -11.65 -5.03
CA SER A 255 -13.88 -11.70 -4.36
C SER A 255 -14.66 -10.41 -4.62
N CYS A 256 -15.95 -10.50 -4.93
CA CYS A 256 -16.77 -9.29 -5.13
C CYS A 256 -16.94 -8.48 -3.83
N LEU A 257 -16.64 -9.08 -2.66
CA LEU A 257 -16.61 -8.35 -1.39
C LEU A 257 -15.52 -7.27 -1.34
N ASN A 258 -14.42 -7.40 -2.11
CA ASN A 258 -13.44 -6.31 -2.25
C ASN A 258 -14.11 -5.02 -2.76
N PHE A 259 -15.12 -5.15 -3.63
CA PHE A 259 -15.93 -4.03 -4.12
C PHE A 259 -17.04 -3.63 -3.14
N LEU A 260 -17.86 -4.59 -2.72
CA LEU A 260 -19.05 -4.28 -1.94
C LEU A 260 -18.75 -3.66 -0.58
N LEU A 261 -17.70 -4.11 0.10
CA LEU A 261 -17.31 -3.58 1.41
C LEU A 261 -16.82 -2.14 1.31
N VAL A 262 -16.06 -1.82 0.26
CA VAL A 262 -15.62 -0.44 -0.03
C VAL A 262 -16.81 0.47 -0.28
N VAL A 263 -17.76 0.05 -1.13
CA VAL A 263 -18.96 0.83 -1.43
C VAL A 263 -19.82 1.02 -0.19
N ARG A 264 -20.02 -0.04 0.60
CA ARG A 264 -20.80 0.00 1.84
C ARG A 264 -20.21 0.98 2.84
N ASP A 265 -18.90 0.93 3.07
CA ASP A 265 -18.22 1.86 3.98
C ASP A 265 -18.52 3.31 3.57
N ILE A 266 -18.45 3.61 2.27
CA ILE A 266 -18.73 4.95 1.75
C ILE A 266 -20.20 5.36 1.93
N GLU A 267 -21.16 4.47 1.64
CA GLU A 267 -22.59 4.78 1.80
C GLU A 267 -23.01 4.93 3.27
N THR A 268 -22.34 4.23 4.19
CA THR A 268 -22.71 4.21 5.62
C THR A 268 -21.88 5.16 6.49
N SER A 269 -20.74 5.63 5.99
CA SER A 269 -19.89 6.57 6.71
C SER A 269 -20.62 7.89 6.97
N GLN A 270 -20.72 8.26 8.25
CA GLN A 270 -21.15 9.60 8.68
C GLN A 270 -20.02 10.63 8.56
N ALA A 271 -18.82 10.21 8.16
CA ALA A 271 -17.74 11.12 7.87
C ALA A 271 -18.16 12.06 6.75
N SER A 272 -17.53 13.24 6.73
CA SER A 272 -17.77 14.22 5.69
C SER A 272 -17.74 13.58 4.29
N PRO A 273 -18.54 14.06 3.32
CA PRO A 273 -18.45 13.61 1.93
C PRO A 273 -17.03 13.75 1.33
N PHE A 274 -16.08 14.36 2.06
CA PHE A 274 -14.70 14.57 1.68
C PHE A 274 -13.68 13.59 2.32
N GLN A 275 -14.07 12.75 3.29
CA GLN A 275 -13.12 11.79 3.91
C GLN A 275 -13.11 10.45 3.17
N ILE A 276 -12.24 10.29 2.18
CA ILE A 276 -12.01 9.02 1.49
C ILE A 276 -11.11 8.16 2.38
N PHE A 277 -11.34 6.84 2.42
CA PHE A 277 -10.51 5.89 3.21
C PHE A 277 -9.01 6.07 2.94
N SER A 278 -8.65 6.25 1.67
CA SER A 278 -7.32 6.60 1.21
C SER A 278 -7.40 7.85 0.31
N ASP A 279 -6.59 8.87 0.61
CA ASP A 279 -6.44 10.10 -0.18
C ASP A 279 -5.12 10.17 -0.96
N GLU A 280 -4.20 9.23 -0.71
CA GLU A 280 -2.93 9.03 -1.44
C GLU A 280 -2.13 10.32 -1.66
N ARG A 281 -2.24 11.24 -0.70
CA ARG A 281 -1.97 12.65 -0.90
C ARG A 281 -0.48 12.99 -0.99
N TYR A 282 0.35 12.25 -0.25
CA TYR A 282 1.74 12.59 -0.07
C TYR A 282 2.67 11.52 -0.62
N HIS A 283 3.89 11.94 -0.90
CA HIS A 283 5.08 11.09 -0.92
C HIS A 283 6.26 11.89 -0.38
N ILE A 284 7.40 11.25 -0.14
CA ILE A 284 8.58 11.91 0.41
C ILE A 284 9.51 12.35 -0.72
N VAL A 285 9.84 13.64 -0.77
CA VAL A 285 10.72 14.24 -1.81
C VAL A 285 12.09 13.57 -1.84
N GLU A 286 12.61 13.20 -0.67
CA GLU A 286 13.89 12.51 -0.51
C GLU A 286 13.81 11.00 -0.74
N GLY A 287 12.63 10.45 -1.02
CA GLY A 287 12.34 9.04 -1.17
C GLY A 287 11.75 8.40 0.08
N ASN A 288 10.71 7.57 -0.09
CA ASN A 288 10.07 6.85 1.00
C ASN A 288 11.02 5.88 1.71
N GLU A 289 12.05 5.38 1.01
CA GLU A 289 13.13 4.59 1.61
C GLU A 289 13.87 5.33 2.73
N GLN A 290 13.79 6.66 2.81
CA GLN A 290 14.39 7.41 3.91
C GLN A 290 13.76 7.11 5.27
N ILE A 291 12.47 6.71 5.32
CA ILE A 291 11.84 6.22 6.56
C ILE A 291 12.52 4.93 7.01
N VAL A 292 12.73 4.00 6.07
CA VAL A 292 13.41 2.73 6.32
C VAL A 292 14.83 2.99 6.84
N ARG A 293 15.56 3.92 6.21
CA ARG A 293 16.92 4.29 6.61
C ARG A 293 16.95 4.88 8.02
N GLY A 294 16.04 5.80 8.33
CA GLY A 294 15.91 6.37 9.69
C GLY A 294 15.66 5.30 10.75
N LEU A 295 14.71 4.37 10.50
CA LEU A 295 14.45 3.25 11.41
C LEU A 295 15.65 2.32 11.55
N SER A 296 16.33 1.99 10.44
CA SER A 296 17.51 1.12 10.48
C SER A 296 18.68 1.74 11.26
N GLN A 297 18.83 3.07 11.22
CA GLN A 297 19.83 3.80 11.99
C GLN A 297 19.51 3.75 13.49
N GLU A 298 18.24 3.89 13.87
CA GLU A 298 17.79 3.66 15.24
C GLU A 298 18.00 2.21 15.69
N LEU A 299 18.12 1.27 14.76
CA LEU A 299 18.34 -0.16 15.03
C LEU A 299 19.77 -0.62 14.74
N GLN A 300 20.74 0.30 14.70
CA GLN A 300 22.12 -0.02 14.41
C GLN A 300 22.65 -1.10 15.40
N GLY A 301 23.26 -2.15 14.84
CA GLY A 301 23.77 -3.29 15.61
C GLY A 301 22.73 -4.39 15.91
N GLN A 302 21.48 -4.23 15.46
CA GLN A 302 20.42 -5.24 15.61
C GLN A 302 20.06 -5.94 14.29
N ILE A 303 20.60 -5.52 13.14
CA ILE A 303 20.21 -5.99 11.81
C ILE A 303 21.35 -6.81 11.20
N GLU A 304 21.03 -8.05 10.82
CA GLU A 304 21.92 -9.01 10.16
C GLU A 304 21.42 -9.25 8.71
N LEU A 305 22.20 -8.81 7.73
CA LEU A 305 21.89 -8.91 6.30
C LEU A 305 22.43 -10.21 5.69
N GLY A 306 21.89 -10.61 4.53
CA GLY A 306 22.31 -11.83 3.82
C GLY A 306 21.90 -13.13 4.52
N MET A 307 20.86 -13.10 5.37
CA MET A 307 20.41 -14.20 6.20
C MET A 307 19.04 -14.70 5.75
N ARG A 308 19.00 -15.65 4.80
CA ARG A 308 17.77 -16.19 4.23
C ARG A 308 17.17 -17.26 5.14
N LEU A 309 15.98 -17.06 5.66
CA LEU A 309 15.28 -18.08 6.45
C LEU A 309 14.98 -19.31 5.58
N VAL A 310 15.33 -20.51 6.08
CA VAL A 310 15.07 -21.78 5.38
C VAL A 310 14.29 -22.79 6.22
N ARG A 311 14.33 -22.70 7.56
CA ARG A 311 13.58 -23.60 8.45
C ARG A 311 13.16 -22.92 9.75
N VAL A 312 12.01 -23.30 10.30
CA VAL A 312 11.53 -22.91 11.63
C VAL A 312 11.04 -24.15 12.37
N ARG A 313 11.44 -24.33 13.63
CA ARG A 313 10.93 -25.41 14.50
C ARG A 313 10.87 -25.00 15.97
N LYS A 314 10.19 -25.78 16.81
CA LYS A 314 10.41 -25.76 18.26
C LYS A 314 11.63 -26.63 18.61
N ASN A 315 12.49 -26.17 19.51
CA ASN A 315 13.57 -26.99 20.07
C ASN A 315 13.11 -27.75 21.32
N SER A 316 13.99 -28.56 21.94
CA SER A 316 13.67 -29.35 23.15
C SER A 316 13.30 -28.52 24.38
N THR A 317 13.59 -27.21 24.38
CA THR A 317 13.24 -26.25 25.43
C THR A 317 11.99 -25.42 25.10
N ASN A 318 11.26 -25.80 24.05
CA ASN A 318 10.07 -25.09 23.54
C ASN A 318 10.36 -23.66 23.03
N ARG A 319 11.63 -23.33 22.76
CA ARG A 319 12.05 -22.09 22.11
C ARG A 319 11.95 -22.26 20.60
N ILE A 320 11.67 -21.18 19.89
CA ILE A 320 11.62 -21.19 18.42
C ILE A 320 13.05 -21.14 17.89
N GLU A 321 13.46 -22.17 17.16
CA GLU A 321 14.73 -22.21 16.44
C GLU A 321 14.48 -21.89 14.98
N VAL A 322 15.22 -20.90 14.48
CA VAL A 322 15.22 -20.48 13.08
C VAL A 322 16.57 -20.84 12.45
N THR A 323 16.53 -21.39 11.25
CA THR A 323 17.71 -21.69 10.45
C THR A 323 17.80 -20.72 9.29
N PHE A 324 18.95 -20.05 9.19
CA PHE A 324 19.27 -19.16 8.07
C PHE A 324 20.33 -19.78 7.18
N ASP A 325 20.19 -19.61 5.87
CA ASP A 325 21.22 -19.82 4.87
C ASP A 325 21.85 -18.47 4.53
N ASN A 326 23.17 -18.35 4.71
CA ASN A 326 23.92 -17.14 4.40
C ASN A 326 24.71 -17.21 3.07
N GLY A 327 24.48 -18.25 2.27
CA GLY A 327 25.19 -18.53 1.03
C GLY A 327 26.40 -19.47 1.20
N ASP A 328 27.01 -19.51 2.39
CA ASP A 328 28.16 -20.38 2.69
C ASP A 328 27.75 -21.60 3.53
N ARG A 329 26.84 -21.38 4.50
CA ARG A 329 26.41 -22.39 5.47
C ARG A 329 25.05 -22.05 6.05
N THR A 330 24.46 -23.03 6.74
CA THR A 330 23.29 -22.81 7.58
C THR A 330 23.69 -22.41 9.01
N ILE A 331 22.92 -21.50 9.61
CA ILE A 331 23.11 -20.98 10.97
C ILE A 331 21.79 -21.14 11.73
N ASP A 332 21.82 -21.90 12.83
CA ASP A 332 20.67 -22.10 13.71
C ASP A 332 20.73 -21.15 14.91
N VAL A 333 19.63 -20.46 15.19
CA VAL A 333 19.51 -19.55 16.34
C VAL A 333 18.16 -19.74 17.03
N ALA A 334 18.17 -19.86 18.36
CA ALA A 334 16.97 -20.09 19.16
C ALA A 334 16.53 -18.86 19.97
N TYR A 335 15.24 -18.57 19.93
CA TYR A 335 14.57 -17.41 20.48
C TYR A 335 13.38 -17.78 21.36
N ASP A 336 13.08 -16.93 22.33
CA ASP A 336 11.90 -17.07 23.19
C ASP A 336 10.62 -16.64 22.47
N ALA A 337 10.73 -15.72 21.50
CA ALA A 337 9.70 -15.37 20.54
C ALA A 337 10.30 -15.02 19.18
N VAL A 338 9.60 -15.37 18.09
CA VAL A 338 9.98 -15.04 16.72
C VAL A 338 8.85 -14.32 16.01
N VAL A 339 9.17 -13.24 15.31
CA VAL A 339 8.25 -12.57 14.38
C VAL A 339 8.64 -12.94 12.96
N LEU A 340 7.72 -13.54 12.22
CA LEU A 340 7.83 -13.74 10.77
C LEU A 340 7.23 -12.51 10.08
N ALA A 341 8.10 -11.60 9.63
CA ALA A 341 7.75 -10.35 8.95
C ALA A 341 8.00 -10.43 7.42
N ILE A 342 7.89 -11.63 6.84
CA ILE A 342 8.06 -11.92 5.42
C ILE A 342 6.71 -12.27 4.77
N PRO A 343 6.52 -12.06 3.45
CA PRO A 343 5.29 -12.42 2.77
C PRO A 343 5.01 -13.93 2.82
N PHE A 344 3.74 -14.34 2.92
CA PHE A 344 3.37 -15.76 2.93
C PHE A 344 3.83 -16.54 1.69
N ALA A 345 3.91 -15.91 0.51
CA ALA A 345 4.50 -16.53 -0.69
C ALA A 345 5.94 -17.05 -0.46
N LEU A 346 6.75 -16.31 0.30
CA LEU A 346 8.09 -16.74 0.68
C LEU A 346 8.06 -17.73 1.85
N LEU A 347 7.15 -17.54 2.82
CA LEU A 347 7.03 -18.44 3.96
C LEU A 347 6.64 -19.87 3.54
N ARG A 348 5.87 -20.04 2.46
CA ARG A 348 5.56 -21.35 1.85
C ARG A 348 6.80 -22.14 1.40
N GLN A 349 7.93 -21.47 1.18
CA GLN A 349 9.19 -22.10 0.78
C GLN A 349 10.10 -22.43 1.97
N VAL A 350 9.74 -21.97 3.16
CA VAL A 350 10.44 -22.29 4.40
C VAL A 350 9.93 -23.61 4.93
N GLU A 351 10.83 -24.47 5.40
CA GLU A 351 10.44 -25.68 6.11
C GLU A 351 9.87 -25.30 7.48
N LEU A 352 8.53 -25.37 7.62
CA LEU A 352 7.84 -25.22 8.89
C LEU A 352 7.65 -26.62 9.50
N ASP A 353 8.43 -26.92 10.53
CA ASP A 353 8.41 -28.24 11.18
C ASP A 353 7.03 -28.53 11.81
N ALA A 354 6.57 -29.76 11.71
CA ALA A 354 5.29 -30.20 12.27
C ALA A 354 5.20 -29.96 13.79
N ASN A 355 6.33 -29.92 14.49
CA ASN A 355 6.38 -29.65 15.92
C ASN A 355 6.07 -28.18 16.29
N LEU A 356 5.93 -27.28 15.31
CA LEU A 356 5.35 -25.96 15.53
C LEU A 356 3.86 -26.04 15.90
N GLU A 357 3.20 -27.15 15.55
CA GLU A 357 1.77 -27.39 15.85
C GLU A 357 0.87 -26.27 15.30
N LEU A 358 1.20 -25.76 14.11
CA LEU A 358 0.39 -24.74 13.46
C LEU A 358 -1.03 -25.27 13.22
N PRO A 359 -2.06 -24.61 13.75
CA PRO A 359 -3.44 -25.04 13.53
C PRO A 359 -3.84 -24.88 12.06
N ASP A 360 -4.82 -25.66 11.61
CA ASP A 360 -5.29 -25.71 10.21
C ASP A 360 -5.61 -24.32 9.66
N TRP A 361 -6.25 -23.46 10.47
CA TRP A 361 -6.59 -22.09 10.06
C TRP A 361 -5.36 -21.22 9.77
N LYS A 362 -4.23 -21.46 10.44
CA LYS A 362 -2.98 -20.74 10.18
C LYS A 362 -2.28 -21.30 8.94
N GLN A 363 -2.27 -22.63 8.79
CA GLN A 363 -1.73 -23.28 7.61
C GLN A 363 -2.50 -22.85 6.35
N GLU A 364 -3.83 -22.79 6.42
CA GLU A 364 -4.69 -22.30 5.34
C GLU A 364 -4.37 -20.85 4.97
N ALA A 365 -4.28 -19.96 5.96
CA ALA A 365 -3.91 -18.56 5.71
C ALA A 365 -2.54 -18.44 5.02
N ILE A 366 -1.54 -19.18 5.49
CA ILE A 366 -0.20 -19.20 4.88
C ILE A 366 -0.27 -19.75 3.46
N ASN A 367 -0.96 -20.86 3.23
CA ASN A 367 -0.93 -21.58 1.96
C ASN A 367 -1.82 -20.96 0.88
N GLN A 368 -2.91 -20.30 1.24
CA GLN A 368 -3.93 -19.87 0.28
C GLN A 368 -4.04 -18.36 0.09
N LEU A 369 -3.62 -17.51 1.03
CA LEU A 369 -3.74 -16.06 0.85
C LEU A 369 -2.98 -15.60 -0.40
N ASP A 370 -3.68 -14.99 -1.35
CA ASP A 370 -3.09 -14.60 -2.62
C ASP A 370 -2.46 -13.21 -2.58
N GLN A 371 -1.60 -12.96 -3.57
CA GLN A 371 -0.90 -11.69 -3.73
C GLN A 371 -1.14 -11.12 -5.12
N ALA A 372 -1.29 -9.81 -5.15
CA ALA A 372 -1.38 -8.98 -6.32
C ALA A 372 -0.13 -9.11 -7.21
N THR A 373 -0.32 -8.95 -8.51
CA THR A 373 0.74 -9.07 -9.52
C THR A 373 1.04 -7.73 -10.18
N HIS A 374 1.68 -6.82 -9.43
CA HIS A 374 2.01 -5.50 -9.91
C HIS A 374 3.44 -5.39 -10.47
N ALA A 375 3.55 -4.62 -11.56
CA ALA A 375 4.81 -4.11 -12.08
C ALA A 375 4.70 -2.60 -12.30
N LYS A 376 5.83 -1.92 -12.17
CA LYS A 376 5.94 -0.46 -12.27
C LYS A 376 7.03 -0.12 -13.27
N MET A 377 6.64 0.46 -14.40
CA MET A 377 7.57 0.99 -15.38
C MET A 377 7.64 2.50 -15.22
N MET A 378 8.84 3.06 -15.11
CA MET A 378 9.06 4.50 -14.95
C MET A 378 9.86 5.00 -16.14
N LEU A 379 9.23 5.84 -16.95
CA LEU A 379 9.74 6.30 -18.23
C LEU A 379 9.95 7.82 -18.21
N GLY A 380 11.14 8.26 -18.63
CA GLY A 380 11.48 9.69 -18.73
C GLY A 380 10.90 10.36 -19.97
N PHE A 381 10.54 11.64 -19.85
CA PHE A 381 10.07 12.50 -20.92
C PHE A 381 10.78 13.87 -20.91
N ASN A 382 11.09 14.38 -22.09
CA ASN A 382 11.62 15.73 -22.35
C ASN A 382 10.49 16.73 -22.68
N GLY A 383 9.38 16.62 -21.95
CA GLY A 383 8.15 17.36 -22.19
C GLY A 383 6.98 16.71 -21.44
N ARG A 384 5.85 17.39 -21.37
CA ARG A 384 4.64 16.91 -20.68
C ARG A 384 3.45 16.91 -21.66
N PRO A 385 3.40 15.96 -22.61
CA PRO A 385 2.36 15.92 -23.65
C PRO A 385 0.93 15.78 -23.09
N TRP A 386 0.80 15.28 -21.85
CA TRP A 386 -0.46 15.29 -21.10
C TRP A 386 -0.86 16.68 -20.61
N ALA A 387 0.09 17.51 -20.19
CA ALA A 387 -0.19 18.85 -19.67
C ALA A 387 -0.78 19.77 -20.76
N ASP A 388 -0.32 19.63 -22.00
CA ASP A 388 -0.87 20.34 -23.17
C ASP A 388 -2.35 20.02 -23.44
N ARG A 389 -2.86 18.96 -22.82
CA ARG A 389 -4.26 18.51 -22.90
C ARG A 389 -5.05 18.77 -21.63
N GLY A 390 -4.50 19.57 -20.72
CA GLY A 390 -5.12 19.84 -19.43
C GLY A 390 -5.13 18.63 -18.50
N SER A 391 -4.21 17.68 -18.69
CA SER A 391 -4.11 16.47 -17.87
C SER A 391 -2.89 16.45 -16.96
N SER A 392 -3.01 15.81 -15.79
CA SER A 392 -1.91 15.59 -14.84
C SER A 392 -1.03 14.37 -15.17
N GLY A 393 -1.23 13.74 -16.34
CA GLY A 393 -0.57 12.50 -16.73
C GLY A 393 -1.14 11.27 -16.04
N ALA A 394 -2.11 11.44 -15.12
CA ALA A 394 -2.94 10.35 -14.66
C ALA A 394 -3.78 9.82 -15.82
N SER A 395 -3.76 8.52 -16.09
CA SER A 395 -4.69 7.95 -17.06
C SER A 395 -5.04 6.49 -16.78
N TYR A 396 -6.18 6.07 -17.32
CA TYR A 396 -6.74 4.73 -17.20
C TYR A 396 -7.17 4.23 -18.56
N SER A 397 -6.83 2.98 -18.86
CA SER A 397 -7.17 2.41 -20.16
C SER A 397 -7.39 0.91 -20.11
N ASN A 398 -8.12 0.38 -21.10
CA ASN A 398 -8.23 -1.05 -21.37
C ASN A 398 -7.41 -1.49 -22.60
N LEU A 399 -6.37 -0.73 -22.94
CA LEU A 399 -5.40 -1.10 -23.97
C LEU A 399 -4.48 -2.22 -23.48
N SER A 400 -3.89 -2.96 -24.41
CA SER A 400 -3.06 -4.14 -24.11
C SER A 400 -1.79 -3.80 -23.34
N HIS A 401 -1.24 -2.60 -23.55
CA HIS A 401 0.05 -2.21 -22.98
C HIS A 401 0.01 -0.95 -22.13
N HIS A 402 -1.16 -0.49 -21.72
CA HIS A 402 -1.31 0.68 -20.86
C HIS A 402 -2.54 0.48 -19.96
N GLN A 403 -2.36 0.43 -18.65
CA GLN A 403 -3.46 0.25 -17.68
C GLN A 403 -3.69 1.50 -16.85
N THR A 404 -2.71 1.91 -16.06
CA THR A 404 -2.81 3.05 -15.17
C THR A 404 -1.51 3.84 -15.18
N THR A 405 -1.56 5.16 -15.34
CA THR A 405 -0.35 6.00 -15.32
C THR A 405 -0.37 7.10 -14.30
N TRP A 406 0.82 7.59 -13.95
CA TRP A 406 0.97 8.86 -13.27
C TRP A 406 2.32 9.53 -13.40
N GLU A 407 2.31 10.85 -13.29
CA GLU A 407 3.56 11.60 -13.14
C GLU A 407 4.03 11.53 -11.69
N THR A 408 5.20 10.93 -11.50
CA THR A 408 5.89 10.87 -10.20
C THR A 408 6.79 12.08 -10.03
N ASN A 409 6.96 12.55 -8.79
CA ASN A 409 7.79 13.71 -8.45
C ASN A 409 7.46 14.97 -9.29
N PRO A 410 6.18 15.39 -9.32
CA PRO A 410 5.71 16.46 -10.21
C PRO A 410 6.33 17.83 -9.91
N THR A 411 6.65 18.15 -8.65
CA THR A 411 7.29 19.43 -8.30
C THR A 411 8.76 19.46 -8.73
N GLY A 412 9.40 18.30 -8.84
CA GLY A 412 10.71 18.14 -9.44
C GLY A 412 10.70 18.10 -10.98
N ALA A 413 9.52 18.04 -11.60
CA ALA A 413 9.40 17.97 -13.05
C ALA A 413 9.55 19.36 -13.71
N SER A 414 10.20 19.40 -14.88
CA SER A 414 10.27 20.59 -15.75
C SER A 414 10.04 20.20 -17.21
N GLY A 415 10.02 21.20 -18.11
CA GLY A 415 9.74 20.97 -19.52
C GLY A 415 10.73 20.05 -20.24
N ASP A 416 11.88 19.75 -19.63
CA ASP A 416 12.91 18.84 -20.14
C ASP A 416 13.10 17.58 -19.27
N ARG A 417 12.32 17.42 -18.19
CA ARG A 417 12.44 16.30 -17.27
C ARG A 417 11.09 16.02 -16.61
N ALA A 418 10.39 15.02 -17.11
CA ALA A 418 9.19 14.48 -16.50
C ALA A 418 9.31 12.96 -16.44
N ILE A 419 8.61 12.33 -15.51
CA ILE A 419 8.65 10.87 -15.36
C ILE A 419 7.24 10.37 -15.23
N LEU A 420 6.85 9.53 -16.17
CA LEU A 420 5.57 8.85 -16.13
C LEU A 420 5.77 7.41 -15.67
N VAL A 421 5.03 7.04 -14.64
CA VAL A 421 4.83 5.67 -14.19
C VAL A 421 3.73 5.04 -15.04
N ASP A 422 3.98 3.86 -15.62
CA ASP A 422 2.97 2.86 -16.01
C ASP A 422 2.89 1.81 -14.90
N PHE A 423 1.72 1.69 -14.30
CA PHE A 423 1.42 0.72 -13.27
C PHE A 423 0.55 -0.36 -13.85
N SER A 424 1.17 -1.52 -14.00
CA SER A 424 0.57 -2.69 -14.63
C SER A 424 0.21 -3.74 -13.58
N SER A 425 -0.94 -4.37 -13.76
CA SER A 425 -1.59 -5.27 -12.81
C SER A 425 -2.05 -6.56 -13.48
N GLY A 426 -2.39 -7.57 -12.67
CA GLY A 426 -2.95 -8.84 -13.16
C GLY A 426 -2.00 -9.54 -14.13
N ARG A 427 -2.55 -10.14 -15.20
CA ARG A 427 -1.77 -10.90 -16.18
C ARG A 427 -0.65 -10.07 -16.82
N ARG A 428 -0.90 -8.77 -17.07
CA ARG A 428 0.13 -7.88 -17.63
C ARG A 428 1.26 -7.65 -16.62
N GLY A 429 0.94 -7.27 -15.39
CA GLY A 429 1.94 -7.04 -14.35
C GLY A 429 2.78 -8.29 -14.05
N ALA A 430 2.15 -9.48 -14.04
CA ALA A 430 2.83 -10.75 -13.86
C ALA A 430 3.83 -11.10 -14.98
N THR A 431 3.60 -10.65 -16.22
CA THR A 431 4.36 -11.07 -17.41
C THR A 431 5.41 -10.07 -17.89
N LEU A 432 5.39 -8.83 -17.39
CA LEU A 432 6.39 -7.82 -17.73
C LEU A 432 7.79 -8.24 -17.28
N ASP A 433 8.76 -8.24 -18.21
CA ASP A 433 10.12 -8.70 -17.94
C ASP A 433 11.11 -7.53 -17.89
N PRO A 434 11.74 -7.23 -16.73
CA PRO A 434 12.79 -6.22 -16.63
C PRO A 434 13.95 -6.40 -17.61
N ASN A 435 14.25 -7.64 -18.04
CA ASN A 435 15.30 -7.90 -19.05
C ASN A 435 14.90 -7.47 -20.46
N ARG A 436 13.61 -7.21 -20.70
CA ARG A 436 13.03 -6.74 -21.96
C ARG A 436 12.51 -5.32 -21.86
N VAL A 437 12.96 -4.55 -20.87
CA VAL A 437 12.42 -3.22 -20.53
C VAL A 437 12.29 -2.28 -21.73
N GLN A 438 13.27 -2.25 -22.66
CA GLN A 438 13.18 -1.43 -23.86
C GLN A 438 12.00 -1.85 -24.74
N THR A 439 11.81 -3.15 -24.99
CA THR A 439 10.67 -3.64 -25.79
C THR A 439 9.34 -3.32 -25.11
N GLU A 440 9.24 -3.57 -23.81
CA GLU A 440 8.02 -3.30 -23.04
C GLU A 440 7.67 -1.80 -23.03
N ALA A 441 8.69 -0.93 -22.91
CA ALA A 441 8.52 0.52 -22.94
C ALA A 441 8.07 1.04 -24.31
N HIS A 442 8.57 0.46 -25.42
CA HIS A 442 8.10 0.81 -26.76
C HIS A 442 6.64 0.38 -26.99
N LEU A 443 6.23 -0.78 -26.46
CA LEU A 443 4.84 -1.23 -26.51
C LEU A 443 3.91 -0.32 -25.69
N PHE A 444 4.32 0.04 -24.48
CA PHE A 444 3.62 1.00 -23.64
C PHE A 444 3.50 2.36 -24.35
N LEU A 445 4.59 2.92 -24.87
CA LEU A 445 4.57 4.21 -25.58
C LEU A 445 3.63 4.22 -26.78
N LYS A 446 3.51 3.11 -27.51
CA LYS A 446 2.59 3.00 -28.64
C LYS A 446 1.13 3.09 -28.22
N ASP A 447 0.78 2.55 -27.06
CA ASP A 447 -0.56 2.67 -26.49
C ASP A 447 -0.76 4.03 -25.79
N LEU A 448 0.27 4.56 -25.12
CA LEU A 448 0.25 5.90 -24.54
C LEU A 448 0.05 6.97 -25.61
N GLU A 449 0.60 6.83 -26.81
CA GLU A 449 0.40 7.76 -27.93
C GLU A 449 -1.09 7.90 -28.32
N LYS A 450 -1.92 6.87 -28.09
CA LYS A 450 -3.36 6.95 -28.35
C LYS A 450 -4.10 7.80 -27.30
N VAL A 451 -3.57 7.83 -26.07
CA VAL A 451 -4.13 8.59 -24.94
C VAL A 451 -3.58 10.01 -24.91
N TYR A 452 -2.27 10.16 -25.15
CA TYR A 452 -1.56 11.43 -25.20
C TYR A 452 -0.72 11.51 -26.50
N PRO A 453 -1.34 11.90 -27.63
CA PRO A 453 -0.60 12.08 -28.87
C PRO A 453 0.56 13.07 -28.69
N GLY A 454 1.76 12.67 -29.12
CA GLY A 454 3.03 13.35 -28.85
C GLY A 454 3.92 12.63 -27.83
N ALA A 455 3.40 11.62 -27.10
CA ALA A 455 4.15 10.86 -26.12
C ALA A 455 5.44 10.23 -26.67
N ILE A 456 5.38 9.61 -27.86
CA ILE A 456 6.55 8.97 -28.48
C ILE A 456 7.64 9.99 -28.76
N ALA A 457 7.26 11.16 -29.27
CA ALA A 457 8.21 12.22 -29.64
C ALA A 457 8.88 12.85 -28.41
N GLN A 458 8.19 12.87 -27.27
CA GLN A 458 8.67 13.45 -26.02
C GLN A 458 9.42 12.45 -25.13
N ALA A 459 9.40 11.15 -25.42
CA ALA A 459 10.10 10.16 -24.61
C ALA A 459 11.62 10.42 -24.59
N THR A 460 12.20 10.49 -23.39
CA THR A 460 13.64 10.73 -23.21
C THR A 460 14.43 9.53 -23.68
N ARG A 461 15.47 9.79 -24.47
CA ARG A 461 16.42 8.79 -24.95
C ARG A 461 17.83 9.18 -24.58
N ASP A 462 18.67 8.18 -24.36
CA ASP A 462 20.11 8.39 -24.17
C ASP A 462 20.83 8.59 -25.50
N ARG A 463 22.17 8.65 -25.46
CA ARG A 463 22.99 8.85 -26.67
C ARG A 463 22.99 7.66 -27.62
N ALA A 464 22.67 6.46 -27.15
CA ALA A 464 22.53 5.25 -27.96
C ALA A 464 21.13 5.16 -28.61
N GLY A 465 20.19 6.00 -28.18
CA GLY A 465 18.81 6.01 -28.66
C GLY A 465 17.86 5.15 -27.81
N ASP A 466 18.37 4.54 -26.75
CA ASP A 466 17.59 3.75 -25.81
C ASP A 466 16.75 4.66 -24.93
N LEU A 467 15.54 4.21 -24.57
CA LEU A 467 14.65 4.96 -23.70
C LEU A 467 15.25 5.04 -22.29
N LEU A 468 15.13 6.21 -21.65
CA LEU A 468 15.40 6.35 -20.22
C LEU A 468 14.25 5.72 -19.44
N VAL A 469 14.40 4.44 -19.07
CA VAL A 469 13.33 3.67 -18.45
C VAL A 469 13.86 2.71 -17.39
N HIS A 470 13.05 2.49 -16.34
CA HIS A 470 13.20 1.42 -15.37
C HIS A 470 11.91 0.59 -15.33
N LEU A 471 12.01 -0.72 -15.14
CA LEU A 471 10.86 -1.60 -14.90
C LEU A 471 11.11 -2.42 -13.64
N GLU A 472 10.31 -2.16 -12.62
CA GLU A 472 10.25 -2.98 -11.42
C GLU A 472 9.13 -4.02 -11.55
N ASN A 473 9.46 -5.30 -11.43
CA ASN A 473 8.46 -6.37 -11.33
C ASN A 473 8.63 -7.06 -9.97
N TRP A 474 7.69 -6.79 -9.04
CA TRP A 474 7.71 -7.38 -7.69
C TRP A 474 7.30 -8.86 -7.68
N THR A 475 6.54 -9.31 -8.66
CA THR A 475 6.19 -10.73 -8.85
C THR A 475 7.41 -11.56 -9.26
N ALA A 476 8.27 -11.02 -10.12
CA ALA A 476 9.52 -11.68 -10.53
C ALA A 476 10.65 -11.56 -9.49
N ASN A 477 10.50 -10.69 -8.48
CA ASN A 477 11.51 -10.50 -7.44
C ASN A 477 11.55 -11.72 -6.50
N PRO A 478 12.70 -12.41 -6.35
CA PRO A 478 12.80 -13.65 -5.56
C PRO A 478 12.57 -13.46 -4.05
N LEU A 479 12.66 -12.23 -3.55
CA LEU A 479 12.46 -11.87 -2.15
C LEU A 479 11.14 -11.09 -1.92
N ALA A 480 10.22 -11.12 -2.89
CA ALA A 480 8.86 -10.60 -2.72
C ALA A 480 7.81 -11.54 -3.32
N GLN A 481 8.04 -12.03 -4.55
CA GLN A 481 7.16 -12.93 -5.32
C GLN A 481 5.72 -12.45 -5.49
N GLY A 482 5.51 -11.14 -5.35
CA GLY A 482 4.20 -10.54 -5.41
C GLY A 482 4.20 -9.14 -4.81
N SER A 483 3.05 -8.52 -4.88
CA SER A 483 2.79 -7.21 -4.29
C SER A 483 1.70 -7.34 -3.23
N TYR A 484 0.75 -6.42 -3.14
CA TYR A 484 -0.15 -6.35 -1.99
C TYR A 484 -1.08 -7.55 -1.88
N SER A 485 -1.63 -7.75 -0.69
CA SER A 485 -2.60 -8.82 -0.45
C SER A 485 -3.90 -8.55 -1.19
N CYS A 486 -4.52 -9.61 -1.73
CA CYS A 486 -5.85 -9.52 -2.31
C CYS A 486 -6.64 -10.80 -2.00
N TYR A 487 -7.86 -10.65 -1.50
CA TYR A 487 -8.73 -11.79 -1.26
C TYR A 487 -9.40 -12.27 -2.56
N LYS A 488 -9.19 -13.55 -2.86
CA LYS A 488 -9.95 -14.31 -3.85
C LYS A 488 -11.29 -14.78 -3.30
N PRO A 489 -12.21 -15.26 -4.16
CA PRO A 489 -13.49 -15.77 -3.71
C PRO A 489 -13.39 -16.79 -2.58
N GLY A 490 -14.11 -16.55 -1.49
CA GLY A 490 -14.17 -17.38 -0.28
C GLY A 490 -13.18 -16.99 0.80
N GLN A 491 -12.20 -16.13 0.53
CA GLN A 491 -11.12 -15.84 1.48
C GLN A 491 -11.50 -14.85 2.58
N PHE A 492 -12.54 -14.03 2.41
CA PHE A 492 -13.03 -13.20 3.53
C PHE A 492 -13.62 -14.06 4.66
N THR A 493 -14.28 -15.15 4.31
CA THR A 493 -14.97 -16.02 5.28
C THR A 493 -14.14 -17.20 5.75
N THR A 494 -12.95 -17.44 5.18
CA THR A 494 -12.05 -18.53 5.59
C THR A 494 -10.66 -18.06 6.06
N ILE A 495 -10.18 -16.89 5.60
CA ILE A 495 -8.82 -16.40 5.89
C ILE A 495 -8.83 -15.05 6.62
N CYS A 496 -9.62 -14.07 6.14
CA CYS A 496 -9.60 -12.70 6.68
C CYS A 496 -9.76 -12.69 8.21
N GLY A 497 -8.75 -12.16 8.89
CA GLY A 497 -8.65 -12.08 10.36
C GLY A 497 -7.70 -13.10 10.98
N ASN A 498 -7.24 -14.11 10.23
CA ASN A 498 -6.31 -15.14 10.73
C ASN A 498 -4.84 -14.83 10.44
N GLU A 499 -4.52 -13.96 9.49
CA GLU A 499 -3.19 -13.72 8.96
C GLU A 499 -2.21 -13.29 10.05
N GLY A 500 -2.61 -12.30 10.86
CA GLY A 500 -1.80 -11.75 11.95
C GLY A 500 -1.94 -12.45 13.30
N LYS A 501 -2.85 -13.43 13.46
CA LYS A 501 -3.01 -14.14 14.75
C LYS A 501 -1.72 -14.90 15.11
N PRO A 502 -1.17 -14.74 16.32
CA PRO A 502 0.00 -15.51 16.74
C PRO A 502 -0.34 -16.97 17.00
N VAL A 503 0.68 -17.83 16.99
CA VAL A 503 0.61 -19.24 17.41
C VAL A 503 1.75 -19.47 18.40
N ASP A 504 1.42 -19.65 19.68
CA ASP A 504 2.39 -19.71 20.78
C ASP A 504 3.42 -18.57 20.74
N ASN A 505 4.70 -18.92 20.56
CA ASN A 505 5.84 -18.00 20.52
C ASN A 505 6.16 -17.51 19.10
N LEU A 506 5.30 -17.80 18.12
CA LEU A 506 5.44 -17.39 16.72
C LEU A 506 4.41 -16.30 16.38
N PHE A 507 4.90 -15.13 16.02
CA PHE A 507 4.14 -13.94 15.68
C PHE A 507 4.29 -13.62 14.20
N PHE A 508 3.33 -12.90 13.62
CA PHE A 508 3.28 -12.62 12.19
C PHE A 508 3.08 -11.12 11.93
N ALA A 509 3.92 -10.56 11.07
CA ALA A 509 3.88 -9.15 10.71
C ALA A 509 4.04 -8.96 9.19
N GLY A 510 3.69 -7.78 8.69
CA GLY A 510 3.67 -7.47 7.27
C GLY A 510 2.34 -6.87 6.86
N GLU A 511 2.29 -6.13 5.75
CA GLU A 511 1.02 -5.51 5.33
C GLU A 511 -0.14 -6.51 5.21
N HIS A 512 0.15 -7.74 4.82
CA HIS A 512 -0.81 -8.83 4.67
C HIS A 512 -1.44 -9.27 6.00
N THR A 513 -0.79 -8.98 7.12
CA THR A 513 -1.28 -9.33 8.46
C THR A 513 -2.02 -8.18 9.14
N ASN A 514 -2.04 -6.99 8.54
CA ASN A 514 -2.91 -5.92 8.98
C ASN A 514 -4.34 -6.14 8.44
N SER A 515 -5.32 -5.57 9.14
CA SER A 515 -6.73 -5.75 8.80
C SER A 515 -7.06 -5.12 7.44
N PHE A 516 -7.87 -5.81 6.64
CA PHE A 516 -8.50 -5.25 5.43
C PHE A 516 -9.26 -3.96 5.73
N TYR A 517 -9.84 -3.86 6.93
CA TYR A 517 -10.61 -2.71 7.40
C TYR A 517 -9.74 -1.57 7.96
N GLU A 518 -8.40 -1.70 7.86
CA GLU A 518 -7.43 -0.68 8.29
C GLU A 518 -6.50 -0.26 7.15
N TRP A 519 -5.36 -0.94 6.95
CA TRP A 519 -4.33 -0.51 5.98
C TRP A 519 -3.63 -1.72 5.33
N GLN A 520 -4.31 -2.86 5.18
CA GLN A 520 -3.78 -4.01 4.44
C GLN A 520 -3.32 -3.59 3.04
N GLY A 521 -2.14 -4.03 2.61
CA GLY A 521 -1.50 -3.58 1.37
C GLY A 521 -0.68 -2.29 1.45
N TYR A 522 -0.79 -1.48 2.51
CA TYR A 522 -0.10 -0.19 2.61
C TYR A 522 1.19 -0.24 3.44
N MET A 523 2.05 0.78 3.28
CA MET A 523 3.20 1.00 4.17
C MET A 523 2.75 1.19 5.62
N GLU A 524 1.62 1.89 5.83
CA GLU A 524 1.01 2.04 7.16
C GLU A 524 0.61 0.68 7.74
N GLY A 525 -0.04 -0.21 6.98
CA GLY A 525 -0.39 -1.55 7.47
C GLY A 525 0.82 -2.40 7.80
N ALA A 526 1.91 -2.29 7.03
CA ALA A 526 3.17 -2.91 7.38
C ALA A 526 3.70 -2.37 8.74
N ALA A 527 3.72 -1.06 8.94
CA ALA A 527 4.15 -0.46 10.20
C ALA A 527 3.27 -0.87 11.39
N LEU A 528 1.95 -0.80 11.23
CA LEU A 528 0.97 -1.14 12.26
C LEU A 528 1.02 -2.61 12.66
N SER A 529 1.18 -3.53 11.70
CA SER A 529 1.34 -4.97 12.00
C SER A 529 2.62 -5.26 12.78
N GLY A 530 3.72 -4.57 12.48
CA GLY A 530 4.97 -4.67 13.24
C GLY A 530 4.84 -4.17 14.68
N ILE A 531 4.20 -3.01 14.87
CA ILE A 531 3.90 -2.45 16.19
C ILE A 531 2.98 -3.39 16.98
N LYS A 532 1.96 -3.95 16.32
CA LYS A 532 1.06 -4.94 16.93
C LYS A 532 1.82 -6.19 17.37
N ALA A 533 2.69 -6.74 16.52
CA ALA A 533 3.49 -7.91 16.89
C ALA A 533 4.39 -7.64 18.10
N ALA A 534 5.00 -6.46 18.20
CA ALA A 534 5.77 -6.06 19.37
C ALA A 534 4.88 -6.04 20.63
N SER A 535 3.70 -5.42 20.56
CA SER A 535 2.74 -5.39 21.67
C SER A 535 2.28 -6.79 22.10
N ASP A 536 1.97 -7.66 21.13
CA ASP A 536 1.51 -9.03 21.39
C ASP A 536 2.61 -9.85 22.09
N ILE A 537 3.89 -9.67 21.70
CA ILE A 537 5.03 -10.31 22.38
C ILE A 537 5.12 -9.86 23.85
N LEU A 538 5.06 -8.55 24.10
CA LEU A 538 5.15 -8.00 25.46
C LEU A 538 4.03 -8.56 26.36
N GLN A 539 2.82 -8.65 25.81
CA GLN A 539 1.67 -9.22 26.53
C GLN A 539 1.85 -10.72 26.78
N HIS A 540 2.24 -11.48 25.75
CA HIS A 540 2.39 -12.93 25.81
C HIS A 540 3.49 -13.36 26.79
N LEU A 541 4.64 -12.68 26.74
CA LEU A 541 5.77 -12.93 27.63
C LEU A 541 5.65 -12.24 29.00
N LYS A 542 4.57 -11.48 29.23
CA LYS A 542 4.29 -10.73 30.47
C LYS A 542 5.43 -9.79 30.87
N LEU A 543 6.05 -9.14 29.89
CA LEU A 543 7.15 -8.19 30.12
C LEU A 543 6.58 -6.85 30.60
N THR A 544 7.19 -6.31 31.65
CA THR A 544 6.75 -5.03 32.22
C THR A 544 7.27 -3.87 31.38
N ILE A 545 6.37 -2.99 30.97
CA ILE A 545 6.70 -1.79 30.20
C ILE A 545 7.41 -0.77 31.11
N LEU A 546 8.61 -0.34 30.72
CA LEU A 546 9.26 0.84 31.28
C LEU A 546 8.54 2.09 30.73
N ARG A 547 7.55 2.61 31.45
CA ARG A 547 6.99 3.94 31.13
C ARG A 547 8.04 5.00 31.49
N CYS A 548 8.71 5.59 30.49
CA CYS A 548 9.58 6.75 30.67
C CYS A 548 8.79 7.96 31.18
#